data_AF-A0A817EPT8-F1
#
_entry.id   AF-A0A817EPT8-F1
#
_cell.length_a   1.000
_cell.length_b   1.000
_cell.length_c   1.000
_cell.angle_alpha   90.00
_cell.angle_beta   90.00
_cell.angle_gamma   90.00
#
_symmetry.space_group_name_H-M   'P 1'
#
loop_
_entity.id
_entity.type
_entity.pdbx_description
1 polymer ?
#
loop_
_entity_poly.entity_id
_entity_poly.type
_entity_poly.pdbx_seq_one_letter_code
_entity_poly.pdbx_strand_id
1 'polypeptide(L)'
;MLNLCTFVLIFSTFITLQVPFSFVTASINRFCSVVYYNKNLFKTKQWVSICIVCQWIFGALMTLPILLGVQPYCITSQWVEIYKLIFIVIVPSIVFLIVNILIYITILSSSHRVRPRSISITENNSANVRQERISRRDIHLLRHMILMFSIFVGGWTPLYALFAIQSQVFANTILSQCFTIWCQLAFLCDIIDLYFVFLLAFLASISLALLILGCALTQYNWWPTFMIIFYVLCPIPLAIGRRCTSDSYSMRDSSSCTDLMWLITSVIVISAFDLPAVMCRAAVVSKN
;
A
#
# COMPACT_ATOMS: atom_id res chain seq x y z
N MET A 1 12.80 16.43 -36.01
CA MET A 1 13.27 15.27 -35.22
C MET A 1 13.21 15.67 -33.76
N LEU A 2 12.45 14.97 -32.91
CA LEU A 2 12.45 15.24 -31.48
C LEU A 2 13.87 14.94 -30.96
N ASN A 3 14.58 15.93 -30.43
CA ASN A 3 15.91 15.70 -29.88
C ASN A 3 15.81 14.69 -28.73
N LEU A 4 16.78 13.77 -28.62
CA LEU A 4 16.83 12.74 -27.55
C LEU A 4 16.59 13.36 -26.16
N CYS A 5 17.15 14.54 -25.95
CA CYS A 5 17.02 15.27 -24.70
C CYS A 5 15.57 15.78 -24.43
N THR A 6 14.86 16.25 -25.45
CA THR A 6 13.43 16.60 -25.35
C THR A 6 12.59 15.37 -24.99
N PHE A 7 12.87 14.23 -25.63
CA PHE A 7 12.22 12.96 -25.32
C PHE A 7 12.44 12.54 -23.86
N VAL A 8 13.69 12.57 -23.38
CA VAL A 8 14.05 12.21 -22.00
C VAL A 8 13.35 13.12 -20.99
N LEU A 9 13.27 14.43 -21.25
CA LEU A 9 12.60 15.37 -20.35
C LEU A 9 11.10 15.08 -20.26
N ILE A 10 10.43 14.92 -21.41
CA ILE A 10 9.00 14.59 -21.44
C ILE A 10 8.73 13.26 -20.74
N PHE A 11 9.53 12.23 -21.06
CA PHE A 11 9.38 10.91 -20.47
C PHE A 11 9.60 10.91 -18.95
N SER A 12 10.63 11.63 -18.49
CA SER A 12 10.87 11.83 -17.06
C SER A 12 9.69 12.52 -16.37
N THR A 13 9.17 13.61 -16.95
CA THR A 13 8.01 14.32 -16.40
C THR A 13 6.74 13.46 -16.40
N PHE A 14 6.56 12.63 -17.41
CA PHE A 14 5.45 11.67 -17.47
C PHE A 14 5.52 10.68 -16.32
N ILE A 15 6.69 10.05 -16.09
CA ILE A 15 6.89 9.11 -14.98
C ILE A 15 6.65 9.80 -13.64
N THR A 16 7.24 10.99 -13.44
CA THR A 16 7.07 11.76 -12.20
C THR A 16 5.61 12.09 -11.93
N LEU A 17 4.83 12.40 -12.98
CA LEU A 17 3.42 12.72 -12.86
C LEU A 17 2.58 11.48 -12.50
N GLN A 18 2.94 10.28 -12.96
CA GLN A 18 2.19 9.06 -12.65
C GLN A 18 2.24 8.66 -11.16
N VAL A 19 3.34 8.94 -10.47
CA VAL A 19 3.51 8.59 -9.04
C VAL A 19 2.41 9.19 -8.14
N PRO A 20 2.21 10.52 -8.07
CA PRO A 20 1.19 11.13 -7.22
C PRO A 20 -0.24 10.74 -7.66
N PHE A 21 -0.50 10.59 -8.96
CA PHE A 21 -1.80 10.12 -9.44
C PHE A 21 -2.10 8.67 -9.06
N SER A 22 -1.08 7.82 -8.89
CA SER A 22 -1.25 6.46 -8.36
C SER A 22 -1.73 6.47 -6.90
N PHE A 23 -1.16 7.34 -6.06
CA PHE A 23 -1.60 7.51 -4.67
C PHE A 23 -3.04 8.05 -4.58
N VAL A 24 -3.38 9.03 -5.42
CA VAL A 24 -4.74 9.56 -5.53
C VAL A 24 -5.73 8.47 -5.95
N THR A 25 -5.41 7.71 -7.00
CA THR A 25 -6.26 6.64 -7.52
C THR A 25 -6.47 5.53 -6.49
N ALA A 26 -5.42 5.11 -5.78
CA ALA A 26 -5.52 4.14 -4.71
C ALA A 26 -6.41 4.64 -3.56
N SER A 27 -6.33 5.93 -3.22
CA SER A 27 -7.16 6.57 -2.21
C SER A 27 -8.62 6.64 -2.62
N ILE A 28 -8.90 7.00 -3.88
CA ILE A 28 -10.25 7.01 -4.46
C ILE A 28 -10.85 5.61 -4.45
N ASN A 29 -10.09 4.59 -4.89
CA ASN A 29 -10.54 3.21 -4.89
C ASN A 29 -10.95 2.74 -3.47
N ARG A 30 -10.13 3.10 -2.48
CA ARG A 30 -10.42 2.80 -1.07
C ARG A 30 -11.64 3.57 -0.57
N PHE A 31 -11.75 4.86 -0.88
CA PHE A 31 -12.92 5.67 -0.53
C PHE A 31 -14.21 5.07 -1.11
N CYS A 32 -14.22 4.69 -2.38
CA CYS A 32 -15.37 4.06 -3.03
C CYS A 32 -15.74 2.74 -2.34
N SER A 33 -14.75 1.93 -1.98
CA SER A 33 -14.96 0.66 -1.28
C SER A 33 -15.56 0.84 0.12
N VAL A 34 -15.16 1.90 0.85
CA VAL A 34 -15.63 2.20 2.21
C VAL A 34 -17.02 2.83 2.21
N VAL A 35 -17.26 3.83 1.35
CA VAL A 35 -18.54 4.55 1.29
C VAL A 35 -19.63 3.70 0.65
N TYR A 36 -19.32 3.02 -0.46
CA TYR A 36 -20.28 2.25 -1.23
C TYR A 36 -20.14 0.74 -0.99
N TYR A 37 -19.99 0.34 0.27
CA TYR A 37 -19.76 -1.06 0.64
C TYR A 37 -20.86 -2.03 0.15
N ASN A 38 -22.09 -1.53 -0.04
CA ASN A 38 -23.26 -2.31 -0.46
C ASN A 38 -23.27 -2.59 -1.98
N LYS A 39 -22.43 -1.92 -2.77
CA LYS A 39 -22.36 -2.13 -4.22
C LYS A 39 -21.21 -3.09 -4.52
N ASN A 40 -21.53 -4.29 -5.00
CA ASN A 40 -20.52 -5.30 -5.38
C ASN A 40 -19.55 -4.82 -6.46
N LEU A 41 -19.95 -3.85 -7.29
CA LEU A 41 -19.13 -3.27 -8.35
C LEU A 41 -17.75 -2.81 -7.84
N PHE A 42 -17.70 -2.10 -6.72
CA PHE A 42 -16.45 -1.55 -6.16
C PHE A 42 -15.52 -2.59 -5.53
N LYS A 43 -16.01 -3.82 -5.30
CA LYS A 43 -15.21 -4.94 -4.77
C LYS A 43 -14.61 -5.81 -5.88
N THR A 44 -14.96 -5.55 -7.15
CA THR A 44 -14.47 -6.35 -8.27
C THR A 44 -13.04 -5.97 -8.69
N LYS A 45 -12.28 -6.95 -9.18
CA LYS A 45 -10.97 -6.70 -9.81
C LYS A 45 -11.10 -5.82 -11.07
N GLN A 46 -12.25 -5.86 -11.74
CA GLN A 46 -12.55 -5.04 -12.90
C GLN A 46 -12.56 -3.55 -12.56
N TRP A 47 -13.16 -3.16 -11.42
CA TRP A 47 -13.14 -1.77 -10.96
C TRP A 47 -11.72 -1.23 -10.74
N VAL A 48 -10.86 -2.04 -10.09
CA VAL A 48 -9.46 -1.67 -9.89
C VAL A 48 -8.73 -1.48 -11.22
N SER A 49 -8.98 -2.36 -12.20
CA SER A 49 -8.41 -2.23 -13.54
C SER A 49 -8.88 -0.95 -14.25
N ILE A 50 -10.16 -0.58 -14.13
CA ILE A 50 -10.71 0.65 -14.71
C ILE A 50 -10.02 1.87 -14.10
N CYS A 51 -9.88 1.91 -12.77
CA CYS A 51 -9.18 2.98 -12.06
C CYS A 51 -7.74 3.16 -12.58
N ILE A 52 -7.00 2.05 -12.76
CA ILE A 52 -5.63 2.09 -13.27
C ILE A 52 -5.61 2.64 -14.70
N VAL A 53 -6.46 2.13 -15.61
CA VAL A 53 -6.50 2.61 -16.99
C VAL A 53 -6.85 4.09 -17.07
N CYS A 54 -7.85 4.54 -16.30
CA CYS A 54 -8.22 5.95 -16.22
C CYS A 54 -7.06 6.83 -15.74
N GLN A 55 -6.29 6.37 -14.75
CA GLN A 55 -5.10 7.08 -14.26
C GLN A 55 -4.06 7.26 -15.36
N TRP A 56 -3.74 6.19 -16.11
CA TRP A 56 -2.75 6.26 -17.19
C TRP A 56 -3.18 7.21 -18.31
N ILE A 57 -4.45 7.14 -18.73
CA ILE A 57 -5.02 8.03 -19.74
C ILE A 57 -4.95 9.49 -19.27
N PHE A 58 -5.36 9.75 -18.03
CA PHE A 58 -5.33 11.10 -17.46
C PHE A 58 -3.91 11.64 -17.34
N GLY A 59 -2.96 10.82 -16.89
CA GLY A 59 -1.56 11.23 -16.79
C GLY A 59 -0.91 11.49 -18.16
N ALA A 60 -1.26 10.70 -19.18
CA ALA A 60 -0.83 10.96 -20.56
C ALA A 60 -1.41 12.28 -21.10
N LEU A 61 -2.72 12.51 -20.86
CA LEU A 61 -3.40 13.74 -21.25
C LEU A 61 -2.76 14.98 -20.61
N MET A 62 -2.45 14.93 -19.31
CA MET A 62 -1.81 16.05 -18.59
C MET A 62 -0.34 16.26 -18.97
N THR A 63 0.28 15.30 -19.66
CA THR A 63 1.66 15.48 -20.16
C THR A 63 1.69 16.20 -21.51
N LEU A 64 0.61 16.16 -22.29
CA LEU A 64 0.55 16.75 -23.63
C LEU A 64 0.88 18.26 -23.69
N PRO A 65 0.39 19.12 -22.78
CA PRO A 65 0.71 20.55 -22.82
C PRO A 65 2.20 20.87 -22.65
N ILE A 66 2.97 19.96 -22.03
CA ILE A 66 4.41 20.13 -21.81
C ILE A 66 5.16 20.09 -23.15
N LEU A 67 4.68 19.34 -24.15
CA LEU A 67 5.31 19.28 -25.48
C LEU A 67 5.41 20.65 -26.15
N LEU A 68 4.45 21.54 -25.89
CA LEU A 68 4.39 22.87 -26.50
C LEU A 68 5.36 23.87 -25.84
N GLY A 69 5.85 23.56 -24.64
CA GLY A 69 6.66 24.47 -23.84
C GLY A 69 8.16 24.17 -23.79
N VAL A 70 8.63 23.12 -24.49
CA VAL A 70 10.05 22.72 -24.54
C VAL A 70 10.75 23.40 -25.72
N GLN A 71 11.82 24.13 -25.43
CA GLN A 71 12.65 24.79 -26.44
C GLN A 71 13.76 23.86 -26.99
N PRO A 72 14.35 24.16 -28.17
CA PRO A 72 15.31 23.28 -28.87
C PRO A 72 16.58 22.92 -28.07
N TYR A 73 16.88 23.63 -26.98
CA TYR A 73 18.05 23.41 -26.11
C TYR A 73 17.71 22.73 -24.78
N CYS A 74 16.56 22.05 -24.69
CA CYS A 74 16.09 21.42 -23.44
C CYS A 74 15.89 22.38 -22.27
N ILE A 75 15.55 23.62 -22.60
CA ILE A 75 15.15 24.62 -21.63
C ILE A 75 13.63 24.62 -21.58
N THR A 76 13.07 24.52 -20.38
CA THR A 76 11.64 24.60 -20.15
C THR A 76 11.22 26.05 -19.95
N SER A 77 10.08 26.40 -20.53
CA SER A 77 9.48 27.73 -20.32
C SER A 77 8.98 27.86 -18.87
N GLN A 78 8.99 29.07 -18.30
CA GLN A 78 8.54 29.30 -16.91
C GLN A 78 7.12 28.78 -16.64
N TRP A 79 6.20 28.94 -17.60
CA TRP A 79 4.83 28.41 -17.50
C TRP A 79 4.78 26.88 -17.35
N VAL A 80 5.75 26.15 -17.91
CA VAL A 80 5.84 24.69 -17.79
C VAL A 80 6.21 24.30 -16.36
N GLU A 81 7.10 25.05 -15.70
CA GLU A 81 7.46 24.78 -14.30
C GLU A 81 6.31 25.09 -13.33
N ILE A 82 5.56 26.16 -13.60
CA ILE A 82 4.31 26.46 -12.87
C ILE A 82 3.28 25.35 -13.10
N TYR A 83 3.12 24.89 -14.34
CA TYR A 83 2.22 23.79 -14.68
C TYR A 83 2.59 22.50 -13.93
N LYS A 84 3.87 22.14 -13.89
CA LYS A 84 4.38 20.99 -13.12
C LYS A 84 4.08 21.14 -11.64
N LEU A 85 4.34 22.30 -11.03
CA LEU A 85 4.02 22.55 -9.61
C LEU A 85 2.52 22.31 -9.34
N ILE A 86 1.64 22.81 -10.22
CA ILE A 86 0.20 22.67 -10.06
C ILE A 86 -0.23 21.20 -10.20
N PHE A 87 0.16 20.52 -11.28
CA PHE A 87 -0.38 19.18 -11.60
C PHE A 87 0.37 18.01 -10.97
N ILE A 88 1.65 18.15 -10.60
CA ILE A 88 2.43 17.11 -9.93
C ILE A 88 2.29 17.21 -8.41
N VAL A 89 2.20 18.44 -7.87
CA VAL A 89 2.23 18.65 -6.42
C VAL A 89 0.87 19.11 -5.90
N ILE A 90 0.37 20.27 -6.33
CA ILE A 90 -0.78 20.92 -5.68
C ILE A 90 -2.08 20.12 -5.87
N VAL A 91 -2.45 19.84 -7.12
CA VAL A 91 -3.72 19.16 -7.46
C VAL A 91 -3.77 17.76 -6.83
N PRO A 92 -2.77 16.88 -6.98
CA PRO A 92 -2.80 15.57 -6.34
C PRO A 92 -2.83 15.65 -4.82
N SER A 93 -2.13 16.62 -4.21
CA SER A 93 -2.12 16.80 -2.75
C SER A 93 -3.48 17.19 -2.20
N ILE A 94 -4.16 18.14 -2.85
CA ILE A 94 -5.50 18.57 -2.45
C ILE A 94 -6.48 17.41 -2.60
N VAL A 95 -6.47 16.71 -3.74
CA VAL A 95 -7.38 15.58 -3.96
C VAL A 95 -7.11 14.46 -2.96
N PHE A 96 -5.83 14.10 -2.75
CA PHE A 96 -5.45 13.06 -1.79
C PHE A 96 -5.88 13.43 -0.37
N LEU A 97 -5.63 14.68 0.08
CA LEU A 97 -6.03 15.16 1.39
C LEU A 97 -7.55 15.11 1.55
N ILE A 98 -8.32 15.63 0.59
CA ILE A 98 -9.78 15.63 0.62
C ILE A 98 -10.32 14.21 0.72
N VAL A 99 -9.86 13.30 -0.13
CA VAL A 99 -10.31 11.90 -0.13
C VAL A 99 -9.98 11.22 1.21
N ASN A 100 -8.79 11.43 1.76
CA ASN A 100 -8.41 10.84 3.04
C ASN A 100 -9.18 11.43 4.23
N ILE A 101 -9.48 12.73 4.21
CA ILE A 101 -10.36 13.37 5.20
C ILE A 101 -11.78 12.79 5.10
N LEU A 102 -12.32 12.60 3.89
CA LEU A 102 -13.63 12.01 3.68
C LEU A 102 -13.69 10.55 4.16
N ILE A 103 -12.63 9.77 3.91
CA ILE A 103 -12.49 8.42 4.48
C ILE A 103 -12.54 8.50 5.99
N TYR A 104 -11.73 9.36 6.62
CA TYR A 104 -11.68 9.51 8.07
C TYR A 104 -13.04 9.90 8.67
N ILE A 105 -13.73 10.88 8.08
CA ILE A 105 -15.06 11.32 8.51
C ILE A 105 -16.07 10.18 8.39
N THR A 106 -16.05 9.44 7.28
CA THR A 106 -16.95 8.29 7.09
C THR A 106 -16.73 7.26 8.19
N ILE A 107 -15.47 6.94 8.50
CA ILE A 107 -15.08 6.02 9.57
C ILE A 107 -15.55 6.53 10.93
N LEU A 108 -15.27 7.80 11.25
CA LEU A 108 -15.65 8.40 12.52
C LEU A 108 -17.18 8.43 12.70
N SER A 109 -17.92 8.76 11.64
CA SER A 109 -19.38 8.75 11.63
C SER A 109 -19.95 7.34 11.87
N SER A 110 -19.28 6.30 11.36
CA SER A 110 -19.64 4.90 11.60
C SER A 110 -19.34 4.42 13.01
N SER A 111 -18.30 4.98 13.65
CA SER A 111 -17.92 4.70 15.04
C SER A 111 -18.86 5.41 16.03
N HIS A 112 -19.23 6.66 15.77
CA HIS A 112 -20.04 7.46 16.68
C HIS A 112 -21.52 7.03 16.74
N ARG A 113 -22.05 6.39 15.69
CA ARG A 113 -23.40 5.80 15.69
C ARG A 113 -23.53 4.58 16.62
N VAL A 114 -22.45 4.11 17.23
CA VAL A 114 -22.40 2.87 18.04
C VAL A 114 -22.15 3.13 19.54
N ARG A 115 -22.16 4.38 20.03
CA ARG A 115 -22.27 4.60 21.50
C ARG A 115 -23.69 4.25 21.98
N PRO A 116 -23.80 3.52 23.11
CA PRO A 116 -24.94 2.67 23.38
C PRO A 116 -26.18 3.48 23.72
N ARG A 117 -27.28 3.22 23.03
CA ARG A 117 -28.59 3.37 23.63
C ARG A 117 -28.62 2.43 24.83
N SER A 118 -28.85 2.99 26.00
CA SER A 118 -28.92 2.30 27.28
C SER A 118 -29.66 0.97 27.16
N ILE A 119 -29.05 -0.07 27.73
CA ILE A 119 -29.62 -1.40 27.95
C ILE A 119 -31.07 -1.26 28.43
N SER A 120 -32.01 -1.62 27.57
CA SER A 120 -33.32 -2.09 28.00
C SER A 120 -33.44 -3.52 27.48
N ILE A 121 -33.49 -4.43 28.44
CA ILE A 121 -33.75 -5.85 28.28
C ILE A 121 -35.04 -5.98 27.47
N THR A 122 -35.00 -6.59 26.28
CA THR A 122 -36.00 -7.57 25.81
C THR A 122 -35.47 -8.26 24.56
N GLU A 123 -35.60 -9.58 24.60
CA GLU A 123 -35.41 -10.63 23.61
C GLU A 123 -35.64 -10.34 22.11
N ASN A 124 -34.91 -11.17 21.36
CA ASN A 124 -35.22 -11.79 20.06
C ASN A 124 -35.00 -11.00 18.76
N ASN A 125 -34.16 -11.61 17.93
CA ASN A 125 -33.98 -11.39 16.49
C ASN A 125 -33.32 -10.08 16.07
N SER A 126 -32.13 -9.80 16.59
CA SER A 126 -31.20 -8.86 15.95
C SER A 126 -30.47 -9.57 14.80
N ALA A 127 -31.04 -9.42 13.61
CA ALA A 127 -30.40 -9.71 12.35
C ALA A 127 -28.92 -9.27 12.36
N ASN A 128 -28.05 -10.16 11.93
CA ASN A 128 -26.60 -9.98 11.79
C ASN A 128 -26.26 -8.71 11.00
N VAL A 129 -26.20 -7.55 11.64
CA VAL A 129 -25.57 -6.35 11.08
C VAL A 129 -24.07 -6.58 11.19
N ARG A 130 -23.53 -7.24 10.17
CA ARG A 130 -22.10 -7.53 10.02
C ARG A 130 -21.36 -6.23 9.79
N GLN A 131 -21.07 -5.49 10.85
CA GLN A 131 -20.25 -4.29 10.82
C GLN A 131 -18.82 -4.69 10.41
N GLU A 132 -18.43 -4.39 9.16
CA GLU A 132 -17.05 -4.55 8.70
C GLU A 132 -16.16 -3.55 9.47
N ARG A 133 -15.63 -3.98 10.63
CA ARG A 133 -14.51 -3.28 11.27
C ARG A 133 -13.37 -3.21 10.25
N ILE A 134 -13.01 -1.99 9.86
CA ILE A 134 -11.80 -1.72 9.10
C ILE A 134 -10.65 -2.45 9.77
N SER A 135 -10.00 -3.33 9.02
CA SER A 135 -8.97 -4.20 9.56
C SER A 135 -7.82 -3.32 10.05
N ARG A 136 -7.19 -3.65 11.20
CA ARG A 136 -5.96 -2.94 11.65
C ARG A 136 -4.92 -2.83 10.53
N ARG A 137 -4.90 -3.81 9.61
CA ARG A 137 -4.06 -3.80 8.40
C ARG A 137 -4.36 -2.62 7.48
N ASP A 138 -5.63 -2.29 7.26
CA ASP A 138 -6.02 -1.20 6.37
C ASP A 138 -5.60 0.15 6.98
N ILE A 139 -5.63 0.29 8.30
CA ILE A 139 -5.16 1.49 9.01
C ILE A 139 -3.63 1.63 8.87
N HIS A 140 -2.89 0.54 9.06
CA HIS A 140 -1.44 0.54 8.83
C HIS A 140 -1.09 0.89 7.37
N LEU A 141 -1.80 0.32 6.41
CA LEU A 141 -1.65 0.63 4.99
C LEU A 141 -1.95 2.11 4.71
N LEU A 142 -3.01 2.68 5.32
CA LEU A 142 -3.35 4.09 5.18
C LEU A 142 -2.21 4.99 5.67
N ARG A 143 -1.71 4.69 6.87
CA ARG A 143 -0.63 5.45 7.50
C ARG A 143 0.64 5.41 6.64
N HIS A 144 0.97 4.23 6.11
CA HIS A 144 2.09 4.06 5.20
C HIS A 144 1.91 4.88 3.93
N MET A 145 0.73 4.81 3.29
CA MET A 145 0.44 5.57 2.07
C MET A 145 0.50 7.09 2.29
N ILE A 146 -0.05 7.60 3.40
CA ILE A 146 0.00 9.02 3.75
C ILE A 146 1.45 9.46 4.00
N LEU A 147 2.25 8.64 4.67
CA LEU A 147 3.65 8.92 4.93
C LEU A 147 4.44 9.02 3.63
N MET A 148 4.34 8.03 2.75
CA MET A 148 5.05 8.03 1.47
C MET A 148 4.62 9.19 0.58
N PHE A 149 3.31 9.48 0.51
CA PHE A 149 2.82 10.65 -0.20
C PHE A 149 3.34 11.98 0.37
N SER A 150 3.44 12.09 1.70
CA SER A 150 3.98 13.28 2.36
C SER A 150 5.48 13.47 2.10
N ILE A 151 6.25 12.37 2.09
CA ILE A 151 7.68 12.40 1.72
C ILE A 151 7.84 12.86 0.26
N PHE A 152 7.03 12.32 -0.64
CA PHE A 152 7.02 12.71 -2.05
C PHE A 152 6.73 14.21 -2.23
N VAL A 153 5.63 14.71 -1.65
CA VAL A 153 5.24 16.13 -1.71
C VAL A 153 6.33 17.01 -1.09
N GLY A 154 6.87 16.63 0.07
CA GLY A 154 7.93 17.36 0.75
C GLY A 154 9.22 17.48 -0.07
N GLY A 155 9.57 16.48 -0.86
CA GLY A 155 10.74 16.53 -1.74
C GLY A 155 10.54 17.34 -3.02
N TRP A 156 9.35 17.26 -3.63
CA TRP A 156 9.10 17.91 -4.92
C TRP A 156 8.63 19.38 -4.82
N THR A 157 7.94 19.74 -3.74
CA THR A 157 7.46 21.12 -3.51
C THR A 157 8.57 22.16 -3.57
N PRO A 158 9.68 22.04 -2.80
CA PRO A 158 10.73 23.06 -2.82
C PRO A 158 11.45 23.12 -4.16
N LEU A 159 11.57 21.99 -4.87
CA LEU A 159 12.23 21.94 -6.18
C LEU A 159 11.45 22.76 -7.22
N TYR A 160 10.16 22.48 -7.42
CA TYR A 160 9.36 23.22 -8.39
C TYR A 160 9.02 24.64 -7.94
N ALA A 161 8.86 24.88 -6.63
CA ALA A 161 8.59 26.22 -6.11
C ALA A 161 9.78 27.17 -6.34
N LEU A 162 11.02 26.70 -6.17
CA LEU A 162 12.21 27.52 -6.41
C LEU A 162 12.35 27.96 -7.88
N PHE A 163 12.09 27.06 -8.82
CA PHE A 163 12.11 27.41 -10.26
C PHE A 163 10.93 28.32 -10.66
N ALA A 164 9.79 28.26 -9.96
CA ALA A 164 8.66 29.14 -10.20
C ALA A 164 8.86 30.57 -9.64
N ILE A 165 9.54 30.71 -8.49
CA ILE A 165 9.76 31.98 -7.77
C ILE A 165 11.00 32.75 -8.28
N GLN A 166 11.48 32.45 -9.49
CA GLN A 166 12.69 33.04 -10.07
C GLN A 166 12.55 34.53 -10.45
N SER A 167 11.81 35.32 -9.66
CA SER A 167 11.85 36.77 -9.69
C SER A 167 12.68 37.43 -8.58
N GLN A 168 12.95 36.87 -7.38
CA GLN A 168 13.60 37.71 -6.34
C GLN A 168 14.50 37.15 -5.21
N VAL A 169 14.92 35.89 -5.14
CA VAL A 169 15.81 35.48 -4.02
C VAL A 169 17.02 34.69 -4.48
N PHE A 170 18.21 35.19 -4.12
CA PHE A 170 19.46 34.43 -3.99
C PHE A 170 19.22 33.25 -3.03
N ALA A 171 18.58 32.18 -3.50
CA ALA A 171 18.59 30.93 -2.75
C ALA A 171 20.06 30.49 -2.71
N ASN A 172 20.66 30.54 -1.52
CA ASN A 172 22.01 30.04 -1.29
C ASN A 172 22.19 28.70 -2.02
N THR A 173 23.24 28.55 -2.81
CA THR A 173 23.49 27.33 -3.60
C THR A 173 23.35 26.06 -2.74
N ILE A 174 23.76 26.14 -1.47
CA ILE A 174 23.61 25.10 -0.45
C ILE A 174 22.15 24.68 -0.25
N LEU A 175 21.21 25.62 -0.14
CA LEU A 175 19.79 25.33 0.11
C LEU A 175 19.16 24.60 -1.08
N SER A 176 19.50 25.01 -2.32
CA SER A 176 19.02 24.34 -3.54
C SER A 176 19.56 22.90 -3.66
N GLN A 177 20.82 22.68 -3.25
CA GLN A 177 21.42 21.35 -3.22
C GLN A 177 20.77 20.48 -2.15
N CYS A 178 20.49 21.02 -0.96
CA CYS A 178 19.76 20.30 0.09
C CYS A 178 18.39 19.82 -0.38
N PHE A 179 17.62 20.66 -1.08
CA PHE A 179 16.31 20.25 -1.62
C PHE A 179 16.42 19.21 -2.73
N THR A 180 17.44 19.30 -3.57
CA THR A 180 17.70 18.29 -4.61
C THR A 180 18.06 16.93 -3.98
N ILE A 181 18.90 16.93 -2.95
CA ILE A 181 19.26 15.73 -2.19
C ILE A 181 18.02 15.14 -1.50
N TRP A 182 17.17 15.98 -0.91
CA TRP A 182 15.94 15.53 -0.28
C TRP A 182 14.98 14.85 -1.29
N CYS A 183 14.84 15.43 -2.48
CA CYS A 183 14.06 14.82 -3.56
C CYS A 183 14.62 13.44 -3.97
N GLN A 184 15.95 13.31 -4.08
CA GLN A 184 16.59 12.03 -4.38
C GLN A 184 16.38 10.98 -3.27
N LEU A 185 16.46 11.39 -1.99
CA LEU A 185 16.19 10.52 -0.86
C LEU A 185 14.72 10.05 -0.84
N ALA A 186 13.78 10.92 -1.17
CA ALA A 186 12.37 10.56 -1.31
C ALA A 186 12.16 9.46 -2.35
N PHE A 187 12.78 9.60 -3.53
CA PHE A 187 12.75 8.55 -4.56
C PHE A 187 13.39 7.24 -4.12
N LEU A 188 14.52 7.33 -3.43
CA LEU A 188 15.21 6.15 -2.96
C LEU A 188 14.35 5.35 -1.98
N CYS A 189 13.61 6.04 -1.08
CA CYS A 189 12.70 5.40 -0.15
C CYS A 189 11.58 4.63 -0.89
N ASP A 190 10.93 5.26 -1.89
CA ASP A 190 9.89 4.61 -2.69
C ASP A 190 10.43 3.37 -3.43
N ILE A 191 11.65 3.42 -3.95
CA ILE A 191 12.31 2.30 -4.63
C ILE A 191 12.63 1.17 -3.65
N ILE A 192 13.13 1.50 -2.45
CA ILE A 192 13.45 0.51 -1.42
C ILE A 192 12.19 -0.25 -1.00
N ASP A 193 11.07 0.46 -0.80
CA ASP A 193 9.80 -0.17 -0.44
C ASP A 193 9.31 -1.13 -1.53
N LEU A 194 9.38 -0.72 -2.80
CA LEU A 194 9.02 -1.57 -3.93
C LEU A 194 9.89 -2.84 -3.98
N TYR A 195 11.20 -2.68 -3.80
CA TYR A 195 12.15 -3.79 -3.81
C TYR A 195 11.89 -4.75 -2.65
N PHE A 196 11.59 -4.23 -1.46
CA PHE A 196 11.25 -5.04 -0.30
C PHE A 196 10.00 -5.90 -0.55
N VAL A 197 8.93 -5.31 -1.12
CA VAL A 197 7.71 -6.06 -1.49
C VAL A 197 8.01 -7.14 -2.53
N PHE A 198 8.82 -6.82 -3.54
CA PHE A 198 9.22 -7.78 -4.57
C PHE A 198 9.99 -8.97 -3.98
N LEU A 199 10.99 -8.70 -3.13
CA LEU A 199 11.75 -9.74 -2.43
C LEU A 199 10.83 -10.64 -1.60
N LEU A 200 9.93 -10.05 -0.81
CA LEU A 200 8.98 -10.83 0.00
C LEU A 200 8.13 -11.78 -0.86
N ALA A 201 7.62 -11.30 -2.01
CA ALA A 201 6.84 -12.13 -2.93
C ALA A 201 7.68 -13.24 -3.58
N PHE A 202 8.92 -12.93 -3.95
CA PHE A 202 9.84 -13.87 -4.57
C PHE A 202 10.26 -14.97 -3.59
N LEU A 203 10.65 -14.61 -2.36
CA LEU A 203 11.00 -15.57 -1.31
C LEU A 203 9.81 -16.48 -0.96
N ALA A 204 8.59 -15.92 -0.90
CA ALA A 204 7.38 -16.70 -0.67
C ALA A 204 7.13 -17.72 -1.81
N SER A 205 7.35 -17.31 -3.06
CA SER A 205 7.17 -18.18 -4.23
C SER A 205 8.24 -19.28 -4.31
N ILE A 206 9.51 -18.95 -4.03
CA ILE A 206 10.60 -19.94 -3.96
C ILE A 206 10.32 -20.97 -2.88
N SER A 207 9.89 -20.53 -1.70
CA SER A 207 9.56 -21.44 -0.59
C SER A 207 8.50 -22.46 -1.01
N LEU A 208 7.42 -22.01 -1.66
CA LEU A 208 6.38 -22.89 -2.19
C LEU A 208 6.90 -23.82 -3.31
N ALA A 209 7.77 -23.32 -4.19
CA ALA A 209 8.33 -24.12 -5.28
C ALA A 209 9.26 -25.22 -4.77
N LEU A 210 10.16 -24.92 -3.82
CA LEU A 210 11.04 -25.90 -3.18
C LEU A 210 10.24 -26.96 -2.42
N LEU A 211 9.12 -26.56 -1.82
CA LEU A 211 8.24 -27.49 -1.13
C LEU A 211 7.59 -28.50 -2.08
N ILE A 212 7.08 -28.03 -3.22
CA ILE A 212 6.48 -28.90 -4.25
C ILE A 212 7.56 -29.81 -4.87
N LEU A 213 8.76 -29.26 -5.13
CA LEU A 213 9.86 -30.05 -5.69
C LEU A 213 10.32 -31.15 -4.72
N GLY A 214 10.33 -30.88 -3.41
CA GLY A 214 10.56 -31.88 -2.38
C GLY A 214 9.54 -33.02 -2.39
N CYS A 215 8.30 -32.77 -2.84
CA CYS A 215 7.26 -33.80 -3.00
C CYS A 215 7.43 -34.64 -4.28
N ALA A 216 8.13 -34.12 -5.30
CA ALA A 216 8.30 -34.78 -6.59
C ALA A 216 9.53 -35.72 -6.65
N LEU A 217 10.48 -35.59 -5.73
CA LEU A 217 11.63 -36.50 -5.66
C LEU A 217 11.22 -37.86 -5.09
N THR A 218 11.32 -38.90 -5.92
CA THR A 218 10.92 -40.29 -5.62
C THR A 218 11.67 -40.96 -4.46
N GLN A 219 12.80 -40.40 -4.01
CA GLN A 219 13.55 -40.88 -2.85
C GLN A 219 13.07 -40.30 -1.51
N TYR A 220 12.29 -39.22 -1.52
CA TYR A 220 11.78 -38.58 -0.32
C TYR A 220 10.26 -38.79 -0.24
N ASN A 221 9.86 -39.53 0.80
CA ASN A 221 8.47 -39.87 1.09
C ASN A 221 7.64 -38.59 1.35
N TRP A 222 6.29 -38.68 1.30
CA TRP A 222 5.29 -37.58 1.25
C TRP A 222 5.34 -36.53 2.38
N TRP A 223 6.31 -36.60 3.27
CA TRP A 223 6.52 -35.75 4.45
C TRP A 223 6.57 -34.23 4.19
N PRO A 224 7.15 -33.69 3.10
CA PRO A 224 7.13 -32.26 2.82
C PRO A 224 5.70 -31.71 2.64
N THR A 225 4.74 -32.55 2.25
CA THR A 225 3.32 -32.16 2.11
C THR A 225 2.73 -31.66 3.43
N PHE A 226 3.24 -32.10 4.59
CA PHE A 226 2.76 -31.62 5.90
C PHE A 226 3.01 -30.11 6.12
N MET A 227 4.02 -29.53 5.46
CA MET A 227 4.28 -28.08 5.52
C MET A 227 3.19 -27.25 4.83
N ILE A 228 2.53 -27.79 3.81
CA ILE A 228 1.42 -27.14 3.12
C ILE A 228 0.28 -26.90 4.11
N ILE A 229 0.06 -27.85 5.03
CA ILE A 229 -0.96 -27.75 6.08
C ILE A 229 -0.66 -26.54 6.97
N PHE A 230 0.57 -26.35 7.46
CA PHE A 230 0.94 -25.17 8.24
C PHE A 230 0.81 -23.86 7.47
N TYR A 231 1.12 -23.85 6.17
CA TYR A 231 0.94 -22.67 5.32
C TYR A 231 -0.53 -22.27 5.17
N VAL A 232 -1.42 -23.26 5.04
CA VAL A 232 -2.89 -23.08 4.98
C VAL A 232 -3.46 -22.72 6.36
N LEU A 233 -2.88 -23.23 7.44
CA LEU A 233 -3.30 -22.94 8.81
C LEU A 233 -2.83 -21.57 9.30
N CYS A 234 -1.68 -21.06 8.87
CA CYS A 234 -1.16 -19.74 9.25
C CYS A 234 -2.17 -18.57 9.12
N PRO A 235 -2.97 -18.45 8.03
CA PRO A 235 -3.98 -17.39 7.93
C PRO A 235 -5.20 -17.60 8.86
N ILE A 236 -5.42 -18.79 9.42
CA ILE A 236 -6.62 -19.14 10.20
C ILE A 236 -6.62 -18.43 11.58
N PRO A 237 -5.57 -18.53 12.42
CA PRO A 237 -5.48 -17.75 13.66
C PRO A 237 -5.53 -16.24 13.42
N LEU A 238 -4.93 -15.76 12.33
CA LEU A 238 -5.00 -14.35 11.94
C LEU A 238 -6.41 -13.92 11.53
N ALA A 239 -7.19 -14.81 10.92
CA ALA A 239 -8.60 -14.57 10.60
C ALA A 239 -9.49 -14.63 11.84
N ILE A 240 -9.20 -15.53 12.79
CA ILE A 240 -9.95 -15.68 14.05
C ILE A 240 -9.63 -14.54 15.02
N GLY A 241 -8.37 -14.14 15.16
CA GLY A 241 -7.96 -13.01 16.01
C GLY A 241 -8.59 -11.68 15.58
N ARG A 242 -8.87 -11.51 14.28
CA ARG A 242 -9.66 -10.38 13.78
C ARG A 242 -11.10 -10.40 14.27
N ARG A 243 -11.70 -11.58 14.44
CA ARG A 243 -13.06 -11.75 14.99
C ARG A 243 -13.09 -11.59 16.52
N CYS A 244 -12.10 -12.13 17.22
CA CYS A 244 -11.93 -11.89 18.66
C CYS A 244 -11.83 -10.40 18.98
N THR A 245 -11.08 -9.64 18.17
CA THR A 245 -11.01 -8.18 18.35
C THR A 245 -12.38 -7.54 18.11
N SER A 246 -13.19 -8.05 17.16
CA SER A 246 -14.48 -7.43 16.78
C SER A 246 -15.61 -7.62 17.79
N ASP A 247 -15.64 -8.75 18.48
CA ASP A 247 -16.82 -9.18 19.24
C ASP A 247 -16.77 -8.78 20.74
N SER A 248 -15.60 -8.37 21.26
CA SER A 248 -15.41 -8.09 22.69
C SER A 248 -15.43 -6.59 23.01
N TYR A 249 -16.61 -5.96 23.01
CA TYR A 249 -16.81 -4.62 23.59
C TYR A 249 -17.24 -4.66 25.08
N SER A 250 -17.31 -5.84 25.68
CA SER A 250 -17.55 -6.03 27.12
C SER A 250 -16.26 -6.44 27.84
N MET A 251 -15.75 -5.52 28.66
CA MET A 251 -14.91 -5.74 29.85
C MET A 251 -13.64 -6.63 29.70
N ARG A 252 -12.46 -5.99 29.81
CA ARG A 252 -11.21 -6.51 30.42
C ARG A 252 -10.43 -7.68 29.78
N ASP A 253 -10.96 -8.46 28.83
CA ASP A 253 -10.27 -9.66 28.28
C ASP A 253 -9.68 -9.53 26.85
N SER A 254 -9.72 -8.33 26.26
CA SER A 254 -9.32 -8.10 24.87
C SER A 254 -7.81 -8.27 24.57
N SER A 255 -6.93 -8.17 25.58
CA SER A 255 -5.51 -8.51 25.43
C SER A 255 -5.33 -10.02 25.30
N SER A 256 -5.99 -10.82 26.15
CA SER A 256 -5.78 -12.26 26.25
C SER A 256 -6.12 -13.04 24.97
N CYS A 257 -7.23 -12.77 24.29
CA CYS A 257 -7.51 -13.46 23.01
C CYS A 257 -6.51 -13.03 21.91
N THR A 258 -6.13 -11.75 21.86
CA THR A 258 -5.20 -11.26 20.84
C THR A 258 -3.80 -11.85 21.06
N ASP A 259 -3.34 -11.87 22.32
CA ASP A 259 -2.05 -12.41 22.73
C ASP A 259 -1.99 -13.93 22.50
N LEU A 260 -3.09 -14.64 22.78
CA LEU A 260 -3.21 -16.07 22.49
C LEU A 260 -3.17 -16.34 20.98
N MET A 261 -3.76 -15.50 20.13
CA MET A 261 -3.70 -15.67 18.67
C MET A 261 -2.29 -15.40 18.12
N TRP A 262 -1.55 -14.43 18.68
CA TRP A 262 -0.14 -14.22 18.35
C TRP A 262 0.72 -15.42 18.77
N LEU A 263 0.47 -15.98 19.95
CA LEU A 263 1.14 -17.19 20.45
C LEU A 263 0.85 -18.41 19.55
N ILE A 264 -0.40 -18.63 19.15
CA ILE A 264 -0.73 -19.72 18.23
C ILE A 264 -0.04 -19.53 16.87
N THR A 265 0.00 -18.29 16.37
CA THR A 265 0.67 -17.99 15.09
C THR A 265 2.17 -18.26 15.17
N SER A 266 2.84 -17.86 16.25
CA SER A 266 4.27 -18.12 16.43
C SER A 266 4.57 -19.62 16.57
N VAL A 267 3.74 -20.38 17.30
CA VAL A 267 3.86 -21.84 17.43
C VAL A 267 3.73 -22.54 16.07
N ILE A 268 2.77 -22.12 15.23
CA ILE A 268 2.61 -22.66 13.87
C ILE A 268 3.84 -22.37 13.01
N VAL A 269 4.37 -21.15 13.07
CA VAL A 269 5.56 -20.75 12.31
C VAL A 269 6.79 -21.54 12.76
N ILE A 270 7.03 -21.65 14.06
CA ILE A 270 8.15 -22.42 14.62
C ILE A 270 8.02 -23.91 14.22
N SER A 271 6.81 -24.48 14.31
CA SER A 271 6.54 -25.87 13.92
C SER A 271 6.82 -26.13 12.44
N ALA A 272 6.57 -25.14 11.57
CA ALA A 272 6.89 -25.25 10.15
C ALA A 272 8.41 -25.30 9.89
N PHE A 273 9.23 -24.67 10.74
CA PHE A 273 10.70 -24.71 10.59
C PHE A 273 11.35 -25.93 11.25
N ASP A 274 10.86 -26.35 12.42
CA ASP A 274 11.50 -27.42 13.21
C ASP A 274 11.17 -28.83 12.70
N LEU A 275 9.95 -29.03 12.20
CA LEU A 275 9.50 -30.37 11.83
C LEU A 275 10.31 -30.99 10.67
N PRO A 276 10.64 -30.27 9.57
CA PRO A 276 11.53 -30.79 8.53
C PRO A 276 12.91 -31.17 9.07
N ALA A 277 13.45 -30.39 10.01
CA ALA A 277 14.77 -30.64 10.59
C ALA A 277 14.82 -31.91 11.46
N VAL A 278 13.77 -32.18 12.24
CA VAL A 278 13.63 -33.41 13.04
C VAL A 278 13.46 -34.63 12.13
N MET A 279 12.68 -34.49 11.05
CA MET A 279 12.45 -35.56 10.08
C MET A 279 13.72 -35.98 9.35
N CYS A 280 14.56 -35.02 8.95
CA CYS A 280 15.86 -35.32 8.34
C CYS A 280 16.75 -36.15 9.28
N ARG A 281 16.73 -35.87 10.60
CA ARG A 281 17.49 -36.66 11.58
C ARG A 281 16.90 -38.06 11.79
N ALA A 282 15.57 -38.17 11.87
CA ALA A 282 14.91 -39.47 12.02
C ALA A 282 15.14 -40.40 10.82
N ALA A 283 15.13 -39.86 9.60
CA ALA A 283 15.41 -40.62 8.38
C ALA A 283 16.88 -41.11 8.29
N VAL A 284 17.82 -40.36 8.85
CA VAL A 284 19.24 -40.78 8.93
C VAL A 284 19.41 -41.91 9.95
N VAL A 285 18.69 -41.87 11.08
CA VAL A 285 18.77 -42.90 12.12
C VAL A 285 18.16 -44.25 11.68
N SER A 286 17.13 -44.25 10.81
CA SER A 286 16.49 -45.50 10.36
C SER A 286 17.21 -46.21 9.21
N LYS A 287 18.31 -45.66 8.68
CA LYS A 287 19.09 -46.23 7.55
C LYS A 287 20.35 -46.99 8.00
N ASN A 288 20.59 -47.10 9.30
CA ASN A 288 21.55 -48.01 9.93
C ASN A 288 20.81 -49.20 10.56
#